data_AF-S4PEP6-F1
#
_entry.id   AF-S4PEP6-F1
#
_cell.length_a   1.000
_cell.length_b   1.000
_cell.length_c   1.000
_cell.angle_alpha   90.00
_cell.angle_beta   90.00
_cell.angle_gamma   90.00
#
_symmetry.space_group_name_H-M   'P 1'
#
loop_
_entity.id
_entity.type
_entity.pdbx_description
1 polymer ?
#
loop_
_entity_poly.entity_id
_entity_poly.type
_entity_poly.pdbx_seq_one_letter_code
_entity_poly.pdbx_strand_id
1 'polypeptide(L)'
;MLARVVRCRGPRFRDLTAAPIILKTYGIAKAFPVGSIGYRTAAKAAEAAVRALLSYAQPIADDAKDGDSIRRGPWTSLCSEVISYIMTAPYTFVPGLLVFSELLPLPLPMQTKTAPSDRELADAANERRMWSAHLHALSNDLTDMIQIICMSTYRPVVHMLRRVCVQIADLAPNTAAIVAK
;
A
#
# COMPACT_ATOMS: atom_id res chain seq x y z
N MET A 1 2.93 0.14 19.53
CA MET A 1 4.28 -0.39 19.85
C MET A 1 5.11 -0.64 18.60
N LEU A 2 4.57 -1.29 17.55
CA LEU A 2 5.29 -1.55 16.28
C LEU A 2 5.92 -0.28 15.67
N ALA A 3 5.14 0.80 15.52
CA ALA A 3 5.65 2.08 15.00
C ALA A 3 6.84 2.64 15.80
N ARG A 4 6.93 2.37 17.11
CA ARG A 4 8.06 2.80 17.94
C ARG A 4 9.29 1.93 17.69
N VAL A 5 9.10 0.62 17.50
CA VAL A 5 10.20 -0.31 17.18
C VAL A 5 10.76 -0.03 15.79
N VAL A 6 9.89 0.16 14.79
CA VAL A 6 10.31 0.53 13.43
C VAL A 6 11.07 1.85 13.47
N ARG A 7 10.57 2.87 14.17
CA ARG A 7 11.24 4.16 14.32
C ARG A 7 12.60 4.05 15.02
N CYS A 8 12.72 3.23 16.06
CA CYS A 8 13.98 3.03 16.79
C CYS A 8 15.03 2.26 15.97
N ARG A 9 14.62 1.36 15.08
CA ARG A 9 15.54 0.56 14.24
C ARG A 9 15.77 1.15 12.84
N GLY A 10 14.89 2.03 12.37
CA GLY A 10 14.96 2.69 11.07
C GLY A 10 15.24 1.70 9.92
N PRO A 11 16.29 1.92 9.10
CA PRO A 11 16.62 1.06 7.96
C PRO A 11 17.03 -0.37 8.34
N ARG A 12 17.37 -0.61 9.62
CA ARG A 12 17.75 -1.94 10.11
C ARG A 12 16.55 -2.79 10.52
N PHE A 13 15.34 -2.24 10.49
CA PHE A 13 14.13 -3.02 10.75
C PHE A 13 13.78 -3.89 9.55
N ARG A 14 13.96 -5.21 9.68
CA ARG A 14 13.66 -6.20 8.62
C ARG A 14 12.60 -7.23 9.02
N ASP A 15 12.03 -7.09 10.21
CA ASP A 15 11.06 -8.04 10.73
C ASP A 15 9.67 -7.76 10.15
N LEU A 16 9.32 -8.54 9.13
CA LEU A 16 8.02 -8.51 8.47
C LEU A 16 7.10 -9.64 8.94
N THR A 17 7.46 -10.42 9.96
CA THR A 17 6.67 -11.58 10.40
C THR A 17 5.24 -11.19 10.80
N ALA A 18 5.05 -9.96 11.29
CA ALA A 18 3.72 -9.44 11.60
C ALA A 18 2.89 -9.05 10.37
N ALA A 19 3.51 -8.68 9.24
CA ALA A 19 2.80 -8.14 8.07
C ALA A 19 1.79 -9.14 7.47
N PRO A 20 2.13 -10.42 7.20
CA PRO A 20 1.17 -11.40 6.71
C PRO A 20 -0.01 -11.63 7.66
N ILE A 21 0.24 -11.61 8.97
CA ILE A 21 -0.79 -11.80 9.98
C ILE A 21 -1.73 -10.58 10.04
N ILE A 22 -1.17 -9.38 9.95
CA ILE A 22 -1.95 -8.13 9.90
C ILE A 22 -2.80 -8.08 8.63
N LEU A 23 -2.27 -8.50 7.47
CA LEU A 23 -3.01 -8.58 6.21
C LEU A 23 -4.18 -9.57 6.29
N LYS A 24 -3.95 -10.77 6.84
CA LYS A 24 -5.02 -11.75 7.07
C LYS A 24 -6.08 -11.22 8.04
N THR A 25 -5.65 -10.55 9.11
CA THR A 25 -6.56 -9.92 10.09
C THR A 25 -7.42 -8.84 9.44
N TYR A 26 -6.83 -8.00 8.59
CA TYR A 26 -7.56 -7.01 7.80
C TYR A 26 -8.61 -7.67 6.90
N GLY A 27 -8.24 -8.75 6.19
CA GLY A 27 -9.16 -9.49 5.33
C GLY A 27 -10.39 -10.02 6.09
N ILE A 28 -10.17 -10.61 7.26
CA ILE A 28 -11.25 -11.07 8.15
C ILE A 28 -12.11 -9.89 8.62
N ALA A 29 -11.48 -8.79 9.06
CA ALA A 29 -12.18 -7.62 9.53
C ALA A 29 -13.08 -6.98 8.44
N LYS A 30 -12.64 -6.99 7.18
CA LYS A 30 -13.43 -6.50 6.04
C LYS A 30 -14.54 -7.46 5.58
N ALA A 31 -14.54 -8.70 6.04
CA ALA A 31 -15.62 -9.65 5.75
C ALA A 31 -16.90 -9.38 6.60
N PHE A 32 -16.81 -8.56 7.66
CA PHE A 32 -17.96 -8.23 8.50
C PHE A 32 -18.97 -7.33 7.77
N PRO A 33 -20.25 -7.74 7.67
CA PRO A 33 -21.30 -6.89 7.09
C PRO A 33 -21.58 -5.66 7.94
N VAL A 34 -21.94 -4.54 7.29
CA VAL A 34 -22.20 -3.24 7.95
C VAL A 34 -23.30 -3.32 9.03
N GLY A 35 -24.27 -4.21 8.87
CA GLY A 35 -25.36 -4.41 9.84
C GLY A 35 -25.04 -5.36 11.01
N SER A 36 -23.85 -5.96 11.06
CA SER A 36 -23.51 -6.94 12.10
C SER A 36 -23.10 -6.26 13.41
N ILE A 37 -23.38 -6.92 14.54
CA ILE A 37 -23.01 -6.43 15.89
C ILE A 37 -21.49 -6.19 15.98
N GLY A 38 -20.69 -7.04 15.32
CA GLY A 38 -19.23 -6.95 15.29
C GLY A 38 -18.65 -5.89 14.35
N TYR A 39 -19.46 -5.25 13.49
CA TYR A 39 -18.96 -4.37 12.43
C TYR A 39 -18.09 -3.23 12.95
N ARG A 40 -18.52 -2.56 14.03
CA ARG A 40 -17.77 -1.42 14.59
C ARG A 40 -16.40 -1.84 15.11
N THR A 41 -16.31 -3.01 15.74
CA THR A 41 -15.05 -3.56 16.24
C THR A 41 -14.15 -3.99 15.09
N ALA A 42 -14.72 -4.66 14.08
CA ALA A 42 -14.00 -5.05 12.88
C ALA A 42 -13.48 -3.84 12.09
N ALA A 43 -14.28 -2.79 11.93
CA ALA A 43 -13.86 -1.56 11.26
C ALA A 43 -12.65 -0.90 11.97
N LYS A 44 -12.69 -0.81 13.30
CA LYS A 44 -11.55 -0.32 14.11
C LYS A 44 -10.31 -1.21 13.96
N ALA A 45 -10.49 -2.54 13.91
CA ALA A 45 -9.39 -3.47 13.70
C ALA A 45 -8.77 -3.31 12.30
N ALA A 46 -9.58 -3.12 11.26
CA ALA A 46 -9.10 -2.87 9.90
C ALA A 46 -8.31 -1.54 9.82
N GLU A 47 -8.79 -0.48 10.45
CA GLU A 47 -8.07 0.80 10.54
C GLU A 47 -6.75 0.66 11.30
N ALA A 48 -6.75 -0.07 12.42
CA ALA A 48 -5.54 -0.35 13.19
C ALA A 48 -4.53 -1.18 12.39
N ALA A 49 -5.00 -2.14 11.58
CA ALA A 49 -4.16 -2.93 10.68
C ALA A 49 -3.49 -2.06 9.62
N VAL A 50 -4.23 -1.18 8.93
CA VAL A 50 -3.63 -0.23 7.96
C VAL A 50 -2.60 0.66 8.63
N ARG A 51 -2.92 1.23 9.80
CA ARG A 51 -1.98 2.08 10.55
C ARG A 51 -0.72 1.32 10.98
N ALA A 52 -0.85 0.04 11.34
CA ALA A 52 0.29 -0.81 11.67
C ALA A 52 1.16 -1.09 10.43
N LEU A 53 0.56 -1.37 9.26
CA LEU A 53 1.29 -1.57 8.01
C LEU A 53 1.99 -0.29 7.53
N LEU A 54 1.33 0.87 7.60
CA LEU A 54 1.94 2.17 7.30
C LEU A 54 3.14 2.50 8.19
N SER A 55 3.22 1.90 9.38
CA SER A 55 4.39 2.10 10.25
C SER A 55 5.68 1.52 9.69
N TYR A 56 5.61 0.58 8.73
CA TYR A 56 6.75 0.09 7.97
C TYR A 56 7.18 1.04 6.83
N ALA A 57 6.25 1.86 6.33
CA ALA A 57 6.46 2.82 5.25
C ALA A 57 6.95 4.18 5.80
N GLN A 58 7.86 4.18 6.78
CA GLN A 58 8.46 5.42 7.27
C GLN A 58 9.56 5.88 6.32
N PRO A 59 9.60 7.19 5.97
CA PRO A 59 10.68 7.76 5.18
C PRO A 59 11.97 7.66 6.00
N ILE A 60 12.81 6.69 5.65
CA ILE A 60 14.14 6.58 6.23
C ILE A 60 14.98 7.66 5.58
N ALA A 61 15.41 8.63 6.38
CA ALA A 61 16.39 9.60 5.97
C ALA A 61 17.71 8.88 5.61
N ASP A 62 18.24 9.22 4.43
CA ASP A 62 19.66 9.22 4.05
C ASP A 62 20.35 8.10 3.25
N ASP A 63 19.71 6.98 2.87
CA ASP A 63 20.44 5.97 2.06
C ASP A 63 20.00 5.84 0.59
N ALA A 64 19.38 6.88 0.02
CA ALA A 64 18.96 6.92 -1.40
C ALA A 64 20.12 7.23 -2.38
N LYS A 65 21.33 6.71 -2.13
CA LYS A 65 22.46 6.83 -3.07
C LYS A 65 22.68 5.57 -3.91
N ASP A 66 22.20 4.41 -3.46
CA ASP A 66 22.30 3.14 -4.18
C ASP A 66 20.92 2.54 -4.47
N GLY A 67 20.65 2.18 -5.72
CA GLY A 67 19.38 1.54 -6.11
C GLY A 67 19.10 0.21 -5.38
N ASP A 68 20.13 -0.44 -4.82
CA ASP A 68 20.00 -1.70 -4.08
C ASP A 68 19.55 -1.49 -2.61
N SER A 69 19.78 -0.31 -2.02
CA SER A 69 19.28 0.03 -0.68
C SER A 69 17.75 0.26 -0.70
N ILE A 70 17.24 0.85 -1.79
CA ILE A 70 15.81 1.06 -2.03
C ILE A 70 15.08 -0.29 -2.14
N ARG A 71 15.66 -1.26 -2.85
CA ARG A 71 15.08 -2.61 -3.02
C ARG A 71 14.93 -3.38 -1.71
N ARG A 72 15.81 -3.12 -0.74
CA ARG A 72 15.84 -3.84 0.56
C ARG A 72 15.21 -3.06 1.72
N GLY A 73 14.62 -1.89 1.44
CA GLY A 73 13.94 -1.10 2.46
C GLY A 73 12.68 -1.80 2.99
N PRO A 74 12.30 -1.58 4.27
CA PRO A 74 11.09 -2.16 4.87
C PRO A 74 9.82 -1.80 4.10
N TRP A 75 9.83 -0.68 3.39
CA TRP A 75 8.75 -0.24 2.51
C TRP A 75 8.61 -1.14 1.27
N THR A 76 9.69 -1.37 0.51
CA THR A 76 9.65 -2.26 -0.66
C THR A 76 9.23 -3.66 -0.25
N SER A 77 9.77 -4.16 0.86
CA SER A 77 9.39 -5.49 1.35
C SER A 77 7.94 -5.55 1.83
N LEU A 78 7.40 -4.49 2.46
CA LEU A 78 5.96 -4.40 2.78
C LEU A 78 5.12 -4.47 1.50
N CYS A 79 5.47 -3.72 0.46
CA CYS A 79 4.75 -3.75 -0.81
C CYS A 79 4.80 -5.14 -1.45
N SER A 80 5.95 -5.81 -1.42
CA SER A 80 6.10 -7.19 -1.90
C SER A 80 5.21 -8.17 -1.13
N GLU A 81 5.14 -8.05 0.21
CA GLU A 81 4.24 -8.85 1.04
C GLU A 81 2.76 -8.60 0.74
N VAL A 82 2.37 -7.34 0.48
CA VAL A 82 0.99 -7.00 0.07
C VAL A 82 0.65 -7.61 -1.28
N ILE A 83 1.55 -7.52 -2.26
CA ILE A 83 1.36 -8.16 -3.58
C ILE A 83 1.26 -9.67 -3.42
N SER A 84 2.16 -10.30 -2.64
CA SER A 84 2.12 -11.74 -2.36
C SER A 84 0.79 -12.17 -1.70
N TYR A 85 0.29 -11.36 -0.76
CA TYR A 85 -1.02 -11.60 -0.14
C TYR A 85 -2.18 -11.52 -1.15
N ILE A 86 -2.18 -10.52 -2.03
CA ILE A 86 -3.17 -10.41 -3.11
C ILE A 86 -3.11 -11.65 -4.01
N MET A 87 -1.90 -12.13 -4.31
CA MET A 87 -1.67 -13.26 -5.22
C MET A 87 -1.88 -14.64 -4.57
N THR A 88 -2.18 -14.70 -3.27
CA THR A 88 -2.34 -15.96 -2.54
C THR A 88 -3.57 -16.75 -3.02
N ALA A 89 -4.72 -16.10 -3.20
CA ALA A 89 -5.96 -16.77 -3.63
C ALA A 89 -7.03 -15.75 -4.08
N PRO A 90 -8.04 -16.15 -4.88
CA PRO A 90 -9.07 -15.22 -5.36
C PRO A 90 -9.85 -14.48 -4.25
N TYR A 91 -10.01 -15.09 -3.07
CA TYR A 91 -10.70 -14.45 -1.94
C TYR A 91 -9.89 -13.30 -1.31
N THR A 92 -8.58 -13.21 -1.57
CA THR A 92 -7.73 -12.12 -1.08
C THR A 92 -7.66 -10.93 -2.03
N PHE A 93 -8.19 -11.02 -3.25
CA PHE A 93 -8.12 -9.94 -4.24
C PHE A 93 -8.74 -8.64 -3.73
N VAL A 94 -10.01 -8.66 -3.32
CA VAL A 94 -10.69 -7.46 -2.82
C VAL A 94 -10.03 -6.90 -1.56
N PRO A 95 -9.85 -7.66 -0.46
CA PRO A 95 -9.24 -7.10 0.75
C PRO A 95 -7.79 -6.66 0.52
N GLY A 96 -7.01 -7.39 -0.28
CA GLY A 96 -5.64 -7.01 -0.59
C GLY A 96 -5.55 -5.73 -1.43
N LEU A 97 -6.38 -5.59 -2.47
CA LEU A 97 -6.46 -4.34 -3.26
C LEU A 97 -6.96 -3.16 -2.41
N LEU A 98 -7.87 -3.41 -1.46
CA LEU A 98 -8.31 -2.39 -0.51
C LEU A 98 -7.18 -1.94 0.41
N VAL A 99 -6.43 -2.87 1.03
CA VAL A 99 -5.24 -2.50 1.82
C VAL A 99 -4.28 -1.71 0.96
N PHE A 100 -3.97 -2.19 -0.24
CA PHE A 100 -2.99 -1.55 -1.10
C PHE A 100 -3.42 -0.13 -1.47
N SER A 101 -4.71 0.09 -1.76
CA SER A 101 -5.28 1.41 -2.01
C SER A 101 -5.19 2.37 -0.82
N GLU A 102 -5.30 1.85 0.41
CA GLU A 102 -5.19 2.63 1.66
C GLU A 102 -3.73 2.93 2.04
N LEU A 103 -2.79 2.11 1.57
CA LEU A 103 -1.36 2.36 1.76
C LEU A 103 -0.83 3.45 0.81
N LEU A 104 -1.35 3.48 -0.42
CA LEU A 104 -0.95 4.46 -1.43
C LEU A 104 -1.30 5.90 -1.00
N PRO A 105 -0.48 6.89 -1.37
CA PRO A 105 -0.75 8.28 -1.04
C PRO A 105 -1.97 8.76 -1.84
N LEU A 106 -2.61 9.82 -1.33
CA LEU A 106 -3.79 10.40 -1.96
C LEU A 106 -3.45 10.96 -3.35
N PRO A 107 -4.35 10.79 -4.34
CA PRO A 107 -4.17 11.37 -5.67
C PRO A 107 -4.27 12.90 -5.64
N LEU A 108 -3.59 13.56 -6.58
CA LEU A 108 -3.66 15.01 -6.73
C LEU A 108 -4.74 15.40 -7.77
N PRO A 109 -5.43 16.54 -7.62
CA PRO A 109 -5.38 17.48 -6.50
C PRO A 109 -6.12 16.97 -5.25
N MET A 110 -5.50 17.14 -4.08
CA MET A 110 -6.13 16.78 -2.80
C MET A 110 -7.30 17.72 -2.50
N GLN A 111 -8.52 17.16 -2.48
CA GLN A 111 -9.72 17.89 -2.08
C GLN A 111 -9.68 18.13 -0.57
N THR A 112 -9.22 19.32 -0.19
CA THR A 112 -9.05 19.74 1.21
C THR A 112 -10.01 20.89 1.51
N LYS A 113 -10.55 20.93 2.73
CA LYS A 113 -11.45 22.02 3.17
C LYS A 113 -10.73 23.36 3.25
N THR A 114 -9.43 23.33 3.50
CA THR A 114 -8.51 24.46 3.61
C THR A 114 -7.36 24.22 2.65
N ALA A 115 -6.95 25.25 1.90
CA ALA A 115 -5.81 25.13 1.00
C ALA A 115 -4.57 24.63 1.77
N PRO A 116 -3.88 23.58 1.30
CA PRO A 116 -2.68 23.08 1.96
C PRO A 116 -1.58 24.12 1.88
N SER A 117 -0.75 24.18 2.92
CA SER A 117 0.45 25.01 2.94
C SER A 117 1.48 24.52 1.92
N ASP A 118 2.38 25.40 1.48
CA ASP A 118 3.49 25.01 0.58
C ASP A 118 4.35 23.89 1.16
N ARG A 119 4.47 23.83 2.49
CA ARG A 119 5.17 22.77 3.20
C ARG A 119 4.44 21.43 3.08
N GLU A 120 3.13 21.39 3.31
CA GLU A 120 2.34 20.16 3.18
C GLU A 120 2.32 19.65 1.73
N LEU A 121 2.29 20.57 0.76
CA LEU A 121 2.43 20.24 -0.67
C LEU A 121 3.80 19.63 -0.98
N ALA A 122 4.88 20.20 -0.44
CA ALA A 122 6.24 19.68 -0.61
C ALA A 122 6.41 18.30 0.04
N ASP A 123 5.88 18.12 1.26
CA ASP A 123 5.92 16.83 1.98
C ASP A 123 5.14 15.76 1.20
N ALA A 124 3.93 16.07 0.72
CA ALA A 124 3.13 15.16 -0.09
C ALA A 124 3.82 14.80 -1.42
N ALA A 125 4.47 15.76 -2.08
CA ALA A 125 5.24 15.51 -3.29
C ALA A 125 6.45 14.59 -3.05
N ASN A 126 7.12 14.75 -1.91
CA ASN A 126 8.24 13.92 -1.50
C ASN A 126 7.79 12.47 -1.20
N GLU A 127 6.70 12.30 -0.46
CA GLU A 127 6.09 10.99 -0.20
C GLU A 127 5.74 10.27 -1.51
N ARG A 128 5.11 10.97 -2.46
CA ARG A 128 4.76 10.41 -3.78
C ARG A 128 5.99 9.96 -4.57
N ARG A 129 7.09 10.74 -4.52
CA ARG A 129 8.35 10.37 -5.17
C ARG A 129 8.95 9.10 -4.57
N MET A 130 8.90 8.95 -3.25
CA MET A 130 9.33 7.73 -2.57
C MET A 130 8.46 6.53 -2.94
N TRP A 131 7.13 6.67 -2.91
CA TRP A 131 6.19 5.64 -3.36
C TRP A 131 6.51 5.18 -4.80
N SER A 132 6.73 6.12 -5.72
CA SER A 132 7.10 5.79 -7.11
C SER A 132 8.39 4.97 -7.20
N ALA A 133 9.45 5.37 -6.48
CA ALA A 133 10.73 4.66 -6.51
C ALA A 133 10.60 3.21 -6.00
N HIS A 134 9.90 3.01 -4.88
CA HIS A 134 9.70 1.69 -4.28
C HIS A 134 8.82 0.78 -5.15
N LEU A 135 7.75 1.31 -5.74
CA LEU A 135 6.87 0.54 -6.64
C LEU A 135 7.56 0.21 -7.96
N HIS A 136 8.40 1.11 -8.48
CA HIS A 136 9.17 0.84 -9.69
C HIS A 136 10.13 -0.34 -9.51
N ALA A 137 10.71 -0.49 -8.32
CA ALA A 137 11.54 -1.64 -7.97
C ALA A 137 10.77 -2.98 -8.00
N LEU A 138 9.43 -2.94 -7.87
CA LEU A 138 8.52 -4.10 -7.90
C LEU A 138 7.68 -4.16 -9.19
N SER A 139 8.16 -3.52 -10.26
CA SER A 139 7.39 -3.37 -11.51
C SER A 139 6.95 -4.69 -12.14
N ASN A 140 7.78 -5.74 -12.09
CA ASN A 140 7.40 -7.07 -12.60
C ASN A 140 6.28 -7.69 -11.77
N ASP A 141 6.44 -7.76 -10.45
CA ASP A 141 5.42 -8.32 -9.53
C ASP A 141 4.08 -7.59 -9.66
N LEU A 142 4.10 -6.26 -9.84
CA LEU A 142 2.91 -5.46 -10.08
C LEU A 142 2.25 -5.77 -11.41
N THR A 143 3.05 -5.93 -12.48
CA THR A 143 2.54 -6.27 -13.81
C THR A 143 1.85 -7.64 -13.78
N ASP A 144 2.51 -8.63 -13.16
CA ASP A 144 1.97 -9.99 -13.02
C ASP A 144 0.66 -10.00 -12.21
N MET A 145 0.61 -9.24 -11.11
CA MET A 145 -0.60 -9.06 -10.31
C MET A 145 -1.73 -8.43 -11.13
N ILE A 146 -1.45 -7.37 -11.88
CA ILE A 146 -2.46 -6.69 -12.72
C ILE A 146 -2.98 -7.66 -13.79
N GLN A 147 -2.10 -8.39 -14.47
CA GLN A 147 -2.46 -9.35 -15.52
C GLN A 147 -3.34 -10.50 -15.01
N ILE A 148 -3.05 -11.02 -13.82
CA ILE A 148 -3.85 -12.10 -13.23
C ILE A 148 -5.23 -11.60 -12.80
N ILE A 149 -5.30 -10.43 -12.16
CA ILE A 149 -6.56 -9.91 -11.63
C ILE A 149 -7.46 -9.33 -12.74
N CYS A 150 -6.88 -8.78 -13.81
CA CYS A 150 -7.66 -8.16 -14.89
C CYS A 150 -8.52 -9.17 -15.67
N MET A 151 -8.19 -10.47 -15.60
CA MET A 151 -8.99 -11.56 -16.15
C MET A 151 -10.27 -11.86 -15.35
N SER A 152 -10.43 -11.27 -14.15
CA SER A 152 -11.61 -11.46 -13.32
C SER A 152 -12.86 -10.86 -13.97
N THR A 153 -13.95 -11.61 -13.99
CA THR A 153 -15.28 -11.11 -14.39
C THR A 153 -16.07 -10.49 -13.23
N TYR A 154 -15.55 -10.62 -11.99
CA TYR A 154 -16.23 -10.13 -10.80
C TYR A 154 -16.06 -8.61 -10.64
N ARG A 155 -17.15 -7.86 -10.84
CA ARG A 155 -17.17 -6.39 -10.89
C ARG A 155 -16.46 -5.69 -9.72
N PRO A 156 -16.62 -6.09 -8.44
CA PRO A 156 -15.94 -5.42 -7.33
C PRO A 156 -14.41 -5.53 -7.40
N VAL A 157 -13.89 -6.67 -7.86
CA VAL A 157 -12.45 -6.86 -8.07
C VAL A 157 -11.94 -5.94 -9.18
N VAL A 158 -12.62 -5.93 -10.34
CA VAL A 158 -12.23 -5.09 -11.48
C VAL A 158 -12.28 -3.60 -11.12
N HIS A 159 -13.33 -3.17 -10.39
CA HIS A 159 -13.45 -1.80 -9.93
C HIS A 159 -12.31 -1.41 -8.99
N MET A 160 -11.97 -2.28 -8.03
CA MET A 160 -10.87 -2.02 -7.11
C MET A 160 -9.51 -2.04 -7.80
N LEU A 161 -9.29 -2.97 -8.74
CA LEU A 161 -8.08 -2.99 -9.55
C LEU A 161 -7.92 -1.68 -10.31
N ARG A 162 -8.97 -1.21 -11.00
CA ARG A 162 -8.95 0.07 -11.70
C ARG A 162 -8.58 1.23 -10.78
N ARG A 163 -9.16 1.29 -9.57
CA ARG A 163 -8.85 2.34 -8.59
C ARG A 163 -7.36 2.32 -8.19
N VAL A 164 -6.82 1.14 -7.88
CA VAL A 164 -5.40 0.97 -7.55
C VAL A 164 -4.51 1.35 -8.74
N CYS A 165 -4.83 0.91 -9.95
CA CYS A 165 -4.12 1.26 -11.17
C CYS A 165 -4.07 2.78 -11.40
N VAL A 166 -5.18 3.49 -11.19
CA VAL A 166 -5.22 4.95 -11.27
C VAL A 166 -4.33 5.59 -10.20
N GLN A 167 -4.39 5.11 -8.95
CA GLN A 167 -3.52 5.63 -7.89
C GLN A 167 -2.03 5.42 -8.19
N ILE A 168 -1.65 4.26 -8.74
CA ILE A 168 -0.26 3.97 -9.13
C ILE A 168 0.17 4.84 -10.31
N ALA A 169 -0.68 4.98 -11.33
CA ALA A 169 -0.38 5.80 -12.50
C ALA A 169 -0.28 7.30 -12.16
N ASP A 170 -1.03 7.77 -11.17
CA ASP A 170 -0.99 9.16 -10.70
C ASP A 170 0.34 9.52 -10.03
N LEU A 171 1.07 8.55 -9.45
CA LEU A 171 2.30 8.82 -8.72
C LEU A 171 3.39 9.50 -9.57
N ALA A 172 3.69 8.92 -10.75
CA ALA A 172 4.74 9.39 -11.64
C ALA A 172 4.65 8.73 -13.04
N PRO A 173 5.30 9.31 -14.08
CA PRO A 173 5.25 8.76 -15.43
C PRO A 173 5.78 7.32 -15.56
N ASN A 174 6.82 6.97 -14.79
CA ASN A 174 7.41 5.63 -14.79
C ASN A 174 6.45 4.58 -14.21
N THR A 175 5.64 4.92 -13.21
CA THR A 175 4.64 4.00 -12.64
C THR A 175 3.39 3.89 -13.51
N ALA A 176 3.04 4.95 -14.24
CA ALA A 176 2.00 4.89 -15.28
C ALA A 176 2.35 3.88 -16.39
N ALA A 177 3.62 3.84 -16.80
CA ALA A 177 4.09 2.86 -17.80
C ALA A 177 3.97 1.40 -17.32
N ILE A 178 4.08 1.13 -16.02
CA ILE A 178 3.88 -0.21 -15.44
C ILE A 178 2.42 -0.65 -15.61
N VAL A 179 1.47 0.25 -15.36
CA VAL A 179 0.04 -0.03 -15.42
C VAL A 179 -0.47 -0.18 -16.87
N ALA A 180 0.17 0.51 -17.82
CA ALA A 180 -0.23 0.51 -19.22
C ALA A 180 0.31 -0.68 -20.04
N LYS A 181 1.08 -1.57 -19.41
CA LYS A 181 1.76 -2.71 -20.04
C LYS A 181 0.87 -3.96 -20.02
#